data_AF-A0A2Z6AED1-F1
#
_entry.id   AF-A0A2Z6AED1-F1
#
_cell.length_a   1.000
_cell.length_b   1.000
_cell.length_c   1.000
_cell.angle_alpha   90.00
_cell.angle_beta   90.00
_cell.angle_gamma   90.00
#
_symmetry.space_group_name_H-M   'P 1'
#
loop_
_entity.id
_entity.type
_entity.pdbx_description
1 polymer ?
#
loop_
_entity_poly.entity_id
_entity_poly.type
_entity_poly.pdbx_seq_one_letter_code
_entity_poly.pdbx_strand_id
1 'polypeptide(L)' 'MSSSEPITLEELGRQIARRRAELGITDADIPRNSGTRRTESKKALLEAIKDIGGNW' A
#
# COMPACT_ATOMS: atom_id res chain seq x y z
N MET A 1 14.79 -17.42 -12.01
CA MET A 1 14.06 -16.36 -11.27
C MET A 1 14.92 -15.96 -10.09
N SER A 2 15.32 -14.69 -9.98
CA SER A 2 16.01 -14.22 -8.78
C SER A 2 14.95 -14.04 -7.69
N SER A 3 14.97 -14.88 -6.66
CA SER A 3 14.24 -14.60 -5.43
C SER A 3 15.08 -13.61 -4.65
N SER A 4 14.59 -12.38 -4.49
CA SER A 4 15.20 -11.45 -3.55
C SER A 4 15.16 -12.06 -2.15
N GLU A 5 16.21 -11.85 -1.35
CA GLU A 5 16.19 -12.24 0.05
C GLU A 5 15.08 -11.49 0.80
N PRO A 6 14.40 -12.14 1.76
CA PRO A 6 13.38 -11.47 2.56
C PRO A 6 14.02 -10.37 3.40
N ILE A 7 13.41 -9.18 3.38
CA ILE A 7 13.82 -8.03 4.20
C ILE A 7 12.75 -7.73 5.26
N THR A 8 13.16 -7.05 6.33
CA THR A 8 12.22 -6.57 7.35
C THR A 8 11.41 -5.37 6.84
N LEU A 9 10.28 -5.08 7.48
CA LEU A 9 9.48 -3.89 7.16
C LEU A 9 10.25 -2.58 7.43
N GLU A 10 11.11 -2.59 8.46
CA GLU A 10 11.97 -1.44 8.78
C GLU A 10 12.99 -1.20 7.65
N GLU A 11 13.62 -2.27 7.15
CA GLU A 11 14.56 -2.18 6.05
C GLU A 11 13.88 -1.74 4.76
N LEU A 12 12.68 -2.25 4.48
CA LEU A 12 11.86 -1.78 3.38
C LEU A 12 11.59 -0.27 3.49
N GLY A 13 11.25 0.22 4.70
CA GLY A 13 11.04 1.65 4.97
C GLY A 13 12.28 2.50 4.65
N ARG A 14 13.46 2.07 5.10
CA ARG A 14 14.74 2.76 4.79
C ARG A 14 15.01 2.81 3.29
N GLN A 15 14.80 1.70 2.58
CA GLN A 15 15.03 1.66 1.14
C GLN A 15 14.07 2.55 0.36
N ILE A 16 12.80 2.64 0.77
CA ILE A 16 11.83 3.56 0.18
C ILE A 16 12.27 5.01 0.42
N ALA A 17 12.62 5.37 1.66
CA ALA A 17 13.06 6.73 2.00
C ALA A 17 14.29 7.15 1.18
N ARG A 18 15.28 6.26 1.04
CA ARG A 18 16.46 6.50 0.20
C ARG A 18 16.08 6.79 -1.25
N ARG A 19 15.27 5.93 -1.88
CA ARG A 19 14.86 6.09 -3.28
C ARG A 19 14.05 7.36 -3.51
N ARG A 20 13.19 7.73 -2.56
CA ARG A 20 12.43 8.98 -2.63
C ARG A 20 13.34 10.21 -2.62
N ALA A 21 14.35 10.22 -1.76
CA ALA A 21 15.34 11.29 -1.71
C ALA A 21 16.18 11.37 -2.99
N GLU A 22 16.65 10.23 -3.52
CA GLU A 22 17.40 10.14 -4.79
C GLU A 22 16.61 10.71 -5.98
N LEU A 23 15.29 10.52 -5.99
CA LEU A 23 14.41 10.95 -7.09
C LEU A 23 13.71 12.29 -6.84
N GLY A 24 13.87 12.90 -5.65
CA GLY A 24 13.15 14.11 -5.26
C GLY A 24 11.62 13.93 -5.14
N ILE A 25 11.14 12.70 -4.92
CA ILE A 25 9.71 12.36 -4.90
C ILE A 25 9.13 12.58 -3.50
N THR A 26 8.13 13.45 -3.43
CA THR A 26 7.35 13.75 -2.23
C THR A 26 6.04 12.94 -2.19
N ASP A 27 5.26 13.07 -1.12
CA ASP A 27 3.93 12.43 -1.06
C ASP A 27 2.93 13.07 -2.04
N ALA A 28 3.15 14.32 -2.44
CA ALA A 28 2.32 14.98 -3.44
C ALA A 28 2.45 14.35 -4.83
N ASP A 29 3.61 13.75 -5.13
CA ASP A 29 3.90 13.09 -6.41
C ASP A 29 3.31 11.67 -6.50
N ILE A 30 2.88 11.09 -5.37
CA ILE A 30 2.32 9.74 -5.29
C ILE A 30 0.83 9.85 -4.95
N PRO A 31 -0.05 10.02 -5.95
CA PRO A 31 -1.47 10.15 -5.69
C PRO A 31 -1.99 8.88 -5.00
N ARG A 32 -2.80 9.09 -3.95
CA ARG A 32 -3.48 7.98 -3.28
C ARG A 32 -4.38 7.28 -4.29
N ASN A 33 -4.36 5.95 -4.28
CA ASN A 33 -5.30 5.17 -5.06
C ASN A 33 -6.73 5.54 -4.63
N SER A 34 -7.59 5.93 -5.58
CA SER A 34 -8.99 6.28 -5.33
C SER A 34 -9.80 5.10 -4.77
N GLY A 35 -9.32 3.87 -4.99
CA GLY A 35 -9.99 2.66 -4.51
C GLY A 35 -11.36 2.46 -5.14
N THR A 36 -11.69 3.13 -6.24
CA THR A 36 -13.05 3.12 -6.85
C THR A 36 -13.30 1.93 -7.77
N ARG A 37 -12.26 1.22 -8.20
CA ARG A 37 -12.36 0.02 -9.06
C ARG A 37 -12.31 -1.25 -8.23
N ARG A 38 -13.30 -1.45 -7.36
CA ARG A 38 -13.43 -2.64 -6.51
C ARG A 38 -14.16 -3.75 -7.26
N THR A 39 -13.61 -4.95 -7.22
CA THR A 39 -14.33 -6.17 -7.63
C THR A 39 -15.50 -6.45 -6.68
N GLU A 40 -16.46 -7.27 -7.10
CA GLU A 40 -17.58 -7.67 -6.23
C GLU A 40 -17.10 -8.38 -4.95
N SER A 41 -16.10 -9.25 -5.06
CA SER A 41 -15.47 -9.88 -3.89
C SER A 41 -14.88 -8.89 -2.90
N LYS A 42 -14.23 -7.82 -3.40
CA LYS A 42 -13.66 -6.75 -2.57
C LYS A 42 -14.76 -5.95 -1.88
N LYS A 43 -15.88 -5.67 -2.56
CA LYS A 43 -17.04 -4.98 -1.96
C LYS A 43 -17.66 -5.81 -0.83
N ALA A 44 -17.89 -7.10 -1.07
CA ALA A 44 -18.45 -8.00 -0.06
C ALA A 44 -17.56 -8.09 1.19
N LEU A 45 -16.24 -8.18 1.02
CA LEU A 45 -15.29 -8.17 2.14
C LEU A 45 -15.37 -6.87 2.95
N LEU A 46 -15.42 -5.72 2.28
CA LEU A 46 -15.47 -4.43 2.97
C LEU A 46 -16.79 -4.23 3.73
N GLU A 47 -17.91 -4.74 3.21
CA GLU A 47 -19.18 -4.71 3.95
C GLU A 47 -19.10 -5.60 5.20
N ALA A 48 -18.56 -6.81 5.10
CA ALA A 48 -18.38 -7.68 6.26
C ALA A 48 -17.46 -7.05 7.33
N ILE A 49 -16.42 -6.32 6.92
CA ILE A 49 -15.55 -5.57 7.85
C ILE A 49 -16.32 -4.44 8.53
N LYS A 50 -17.19 -3.76 7.80
CA LYS A 50 -18.03 -2.68 8.33
C LYS A 50 -19.05 -3.22 9.35
N ASP A 51 -19.65 -4.37 9.07
CA ASP A 51 -20.64 -5.02 9.95
C ASP A 51 -20.06 -5.39 11.33
N ILE A 52 -18.76 -5.69 11.39
CA ILE A 52 -18.05 -5.96 12.66
C ILE A 52 -17.47 -4.68 13.31
N GLY A 53 -17.78 -3.49 12.78
CA GLY A 53 -17.35 -2.20 13.33
C GLY A 53 -16.00 -1.69 12.83
N GLY A 54 -15.42 -2.30 11.79
CA GLY A 54 -14.23 -1.77 11.11
C GLY A 54 -14.57 -0.63 10.15
N ASN A 55 -13.60 0.24 9.85
CA ASN A 55 -13.75 1.29 8.84
C ASN A 55 -12.53 1.31 7.91
N TRP A 56 -12.77 1.25 6.59
CA TRP A 56 -11.74 1.06 5.55
C TRP A 56 -12.05 1.84 4.26
#